data_AF-A0A5K1FGP6-F1
#
_entry.id   AF-A0A5K1FGP6-F1
#
_cell.length_a   1.000
_cell.length_b   1.000
_cell.length_c   1.000
_cell.angle_alpha   90.00
_cell.angle_beta   90.00
_cell.angle_gamma   90.00
#
_symmetry.space_group_name_H-M   'P 1'
#
loop_
_entity.id
_entity.type
_entity.pdbx_description
1 polymer ?
#
loop_
_entity_poly.entity_id
_entity_poly.type
_entity_poly.pdbx_seq_one_letter_code
_entity_poly.pdbx_strand_id
1 'polypeptide(L)'
;EIPAAFVYFRSLYGAAIANHIQQSPDPTEWITEQAPEPRDVFWPFLSTTFLQKWISKLVVIVASIALTIVFLVPVVFVQGLANLDQLELWLPFLKSVLS
;
A
#
# COMPACT_ATOMS: atom_id res chain seq x y z
N GLU A 1 -13.69 22.52 -9.63
CA GLU A 1 -13.04 22.02 -10.85
C GLU A 1 -12.06 20.92 -10.47
N ILE A 2 -11.90 19.89 -11.29
CA ILE A 2 -10.99 18.78 -11.01
C ILE A 2 -9.68 19.05 -11.77
N PRO A 3 -8.52 19.17 -11.10
CA PRO A 3 -7.24 19.43 -11.75
C PRO A 3 -6.64 18.15 -12.36
N ALA A 4 -7.43 17.44 -13.18
CA ALA A 4 -7.03 16.23 -13.87
C ALA A 4 -7.76 16.14 -15.22
N ALA A 5 -7.08 15.63 -16.25
CA ALA A 5 -7.63 15.49 -17.59
C ALA A 5 -7.03 14.28 -18.32
N PHE A 6 -7.81 13.72 -19.25
CA PHE A 6 -7.30 12.74 -20.22
C PHE A 6 -6.83 13.48 -21.47
N VAL A 7 -5.63 13.15 -21.94
CA VAL A 7 -5.04 13.75 -23.15
C VAL A 7 -4.79 12.62 -24.15
N TYR A 8 -5.12 12.86 -25.42
CA TYR A 8 -4.85 11.93 -26.50
C TYR A 8 -3.87 12.54 -27.51
N PHE A 9 -3.08 11.67 -28.14
CA PHE A 9 -2.08 12.06 -29.13
C PHE A 9 -2.39 11.39 -30.47
N ARG A 10 -1.99 12.04 -31.57
CA ARG A 10 -2.15 11.48 -32.92
C ARG A 10 -1.22 10.28 -33.19
N SER A 11 -0.14 10.16 -32.43
CA SER A 11 0.82 9.07 -32.56
C SER A 11 1.15 8.46 -31.19
N LEU A 12 1.40 7.15 -31.18
CA LEU A 12 1.84 6.43 -29.97
C LEU A 12 3.18 6.94 -29.46
N TYR A 13 4.08 7.32 -30.38
CA TYR A 13 5.37 7.89 -30.05
C TYR A 13 5.22 9.22 -29.29
N GLY A 14 4.30 10.10 -29.71
CA GLY A 14 4.02 11.35 -29.01
C GLY A 14 3.48 11.12 -27.60
N ALA A 15 2.57 10.15 -27.43
CA ALA A 15 2.06 9.77 -26.12
C ALA A 15 3.17 9.22 -25.20
N ALA A 16 4.04 8.36 -25.74
CA ALA A 16 5.16 7.79 -24.99
C ALA A 16 6.15 8.86 -24.51
N ILE A 17 6.49 9.83 -25.36
CA ILE A 17 7.36 10.95 -24.99
C ILE A 17 6.74 11.78 -23.86
N ALA A 18 5.47 12.15 -23.99
CA ALA A 18 4.79 12.98 -22.99
C ALA A 18 4.70 12.28 -21.61
N ASN A 19 4.61 10.95 -21.60
CA ASN A 19 4.59 10.15 -20.38
C ASN A 19 6.00 9.94 -19.76
N HIS A 20 7.07 10.21 -20.49
CA HIS A 20 8.44 9.98 -20.02
C HIS A 20 9.20 11.26 -19.67
N ILE A 21 8.74 12.41 -20.14
CA ILE A 21 9.35 13.71 -19.87
C ILE A 21 8.64 14.40 -18.72
N GLN A 22 9.41 15.02 -17.83
CA GLN A 22 8.89 15.92 -16.79
C GLN A 22 8.33 17.19 -17.43
N GLN A 23 7.04 17.46 -17.19
CA GLN A 23 6.32 18.57 -17.86
C GLN A 23 6.45 19.92 -17.14
N SER A 24 6.79 19.93 -15.83
CA SER A 24 6.93 21.15 -15.01
C SER A 24 8.19 21.07 -14.14
N PRO A 25 8.86 22.20 -13.83
CA PRO A 25 9.94 22.24 -12.84
C PRO A 25 9.52 21.72 -11.46
N ASP A 26 8.27 21.96 -11.08
CA ASP A 26 7.68 21.36 -9.88
C ASP A 26 7.23 19.93 -10.17
N PRO A 27 7.80 18.90 -9.51
CA PRO A 27 7.46 17.50 -9.75
C PRO A 27 6.07 17.11 -9.21
N THR A 28 5.40 17.98 -8.46
CA THR A 28 4.03 17.75 -7.96
C THR A 28 2.95 18.27 -8.89
N GLU A 29 3.32 19.05 -9.90
CA GLU A 29 2.44 19.58 -10.93
C GLU A 29 2.61 18.84 -12.25
N TRP A 30 1.56 18.83 -13.08
CA TRP A 30 1.58 18.23 -14.42
C TRP A 30 2.09 16.79 -14.45
N ILE A 31 1.69 16.00 -13.45
CA ILE A 31 2.04 14.58 -13.36
C ILE A 31 1.35 13.83 -14.50
N THR A 32 2.14 13.15 -15.32
CA THR A 32 1.66 12.31 -16.42
C THR A 32 1.74 10.84 -16.04
N GLU A 33 0.67 10.11 -16.33
CA GLU A 33 0.60 8.66 -16.19
C GLU A 33 -0.12 8.08 -17.40
N GLN A 34 0.17 6.83 -17.72
CA GLN A 34 -0.56 6.14 -18.77
C GLN A 34 -2.02 5.95 -18.32
N ALA A 35 -2.94 6.47 -19.13
CA ALA A 35 -4.36 6.33 -18.85
C ALA A 35 -4.76 4.84 -18.85
N PRO A 36 -5.48 4.36 -17.82
CA PRO A 36 -6.01 3.01 -17.80
C PRO A 36 -7.14 2.86 -18.82
N GLU A 37 -7.54 1.62 -19.09
CA GLU A 37 -8.71 1.37 -19.93
C GLU A 37 -9.97 1.99 -19.29
N PRO A 38 -10.96 2.45 -20.08
CA PRO A 38 -12.12 3.19 -19.56
C PRO A 38 -12.92 2.47 -18.46
N ARG A 39 -12.89 1.12 -18.47
CA ARG A 39 -13.55 0.25 -17.48
C ARG A 39 -12.80 0.18 -16.14
N ASP A 40 -11.50 0.42 -16.15
CA ASP A 40 -10.62 0.31 -14.98
C ASP A 40 -10.37 1.69 -14.33
N VAL A 41 -11.00 2.75 -14.86
CA VAL A 41 -10.93 4.10 -14.29
C VAL A 41 -11.77 4.17 -13.03
N PHE A 42 -11.12 4.37 -11.89
CA PHE A 42 -11.81 4.71 -10.64
C PHE A 42 -12.05 6.23 -10.56
N TRP A 43 -13.19 6.67 -11.09
CA TRP A 43 -13.56 8.09 -11.21
C TRP A 43 -13.40 8.94 -9.94
N PRO A 44 -13.72 8.45 -8.72
CA PRO A 44 -13.54 9.24 -7.50
C PRO A 44 -12.08 9.61 -7.21
N PHE A 45 -11.11 8.87 -7.76
CA PHE A 45 -9.68 9.13 -7.56
C PHE A 45 -9.14 10.31 -8.37
N LEU A 46 -9.85 10.72 -9.42
CA LEU A 46 -9.45 11.84 -10.26
C LEU A 46 -9.48 13.18 -9.51
N SER A 47 -10.40 13.31 -8.54
CA SER A 47 -10.50 14.48 -7.66
C SER A 47 -9.53 14.47 -6.48
N THR A 48 -8.77 13.39 -6.28
CA THR A 48 -7.91 13.25 -5.10
C THR A 48 -6.62 14.05 -5.28
N THR A 49 -6.32 14.91 -4.31
CA THR A 49 -5.08 15.71 -4.29
C THR A 49 -3.84 14.85 -4.00
N PHE A 50 -2.67 15.34 -4.40
CA PHE A 50 -1.39 14.66 -4.17
C PHE A 50 -1.17 14.31 -2.69
N LEU A 51 -1.41 15.27 -1.78
CA LEU A 51 -1.26 15.07 -0.34
C LEU A 51 -2.17 13.96 0.21
N GLN A 52 -3.43 13.92 -0.23
CA GLN A 52 -4.37 12.90 0.22
C GLN A 52 -3.95 11.50 -0.24
N LYS A 53 -3.43 11.37 -1.47
CA LYS A 53 -2.85 10.10 -1.96
C LYS A 53 -1.63 9.68 -1.13
N TRP A 54 -0.77 10.63 -0.79
CA TRP A 54 0.44 10.39 0.00
C TRP A 54 0.13 9.94 1.43
N ILE A 55 -0.79 10.62 2.11
CA ILE A 55 -1.27 10.26 3.45
C ILE A 55 -1.93 8.87 3.43
N SER A 56 -2.76 8.59 2.43
CA SER A 56 -3.41 7.28 2.29
C SER A 56 -2.38 6.16 2.15
N LYS A 57 -1.31 6.36 1.37
CA LYS A 57 -0.21 5.38 1.28
C LYS A 57 0.47 5.16 2.63
N LEU A 58 0.76 6.21 3.38
CA LEU A 58 1.36 6.10 4.72
C LEU A 58 0.46 5.33 5.68
N VAL A 59 -0.84 5.63 5.69
CA VAL A 59 -1.84 4.95 6.53
C VAL A 59 -1.89 3.46 6.20
N VAL A 60 -1.90 3.09 4.91
CA VAL A 60 -1.91 1.68 4.50
C VAL A 60 -0.65 0.96 4.97
N ILE A 61 0.54 1.59 4.88
CA ILE A 61 1.80 0.99 5.36
C ILE A 61 1.73 0.74 6.87
N VAL A 62 1.33 1.75 7.66
CA VAL A 62 1.23 1.64 9.12
C VAL A 62 0.19 0.57 9.51
N ALA A 63 -0.98 0.58 8.87
CA ALA A 63 -2.02 -0.41 9.12
C ALA A 63 -1.55 -1.83 8.79
N SER A 64 -0.78 -2.00 7.71
CA SER A 64 -0.23 -3.30 7.31
C SER A 64 0.77 -3.82 8.34
N ILE A 65 1.68 -2.97 8.83
CA ILE A 65 2.63 -3.34 9.89
C ILE A 65 1.88 -3.72 11.18
N ALA A 66 0.90 -2.92 11.58
CA ALA A 66 0.10 -3.20 12.77
C ALA A 66 -0.64 -4.54 12.63
N LEU A 67 -1.26 -4.79 11.47
CA LEU A 67 -1.92 -6.06 11.18
C LEU A 67 -0.93 -7.24 11.24
N THR A 68 0.28 -7.09 10.71
CA THR A 68 1.32 -8.12 10.81
C THR A 68 1.66 -8.43 12.26
N ILE A 69 1.88 -7.41 13.10
CA ILE A 69 2.19 -7.61 14.53
C ILE A 69 1.04 -8.33 15.24
N VAL A 70 -0.19 -7.89 15.01
CA VAL A 70 -1.39 -8.55 15.59
C VAL A 70 -1.47 -10.01 15.14
N PHE A 71 -1.14 -10.29 13.87
CA PHE A 71 -1.16 -11.65 13.32
C PHE A 71 -0.02 -12.54 13.86
N LEU A 72 1.08 -11.98 14.35
CA LEU A 72 2.11 -12.77 15.03
C LEU A 72 1.61 -13.38 16.34
N VAL A 73 0.65 -12.75 17.04
CA VAL A 73 0.11 -13.24 18.30
C VAL A 73 -0.53 -14.65 18.16
N PRO A 74 -1.52 -14.89 17.27
CA PRO A 74 -2.09 -16.22 17.09
C PRO A 74 -1.08 -17.21 16.49
N VAL A 75 -0.16 -16.76 15.64
CA VAL A 75 0.88 -17.63 15.06
C VAL A 75 1.78 -18.19 16.16
N VAL A 76 2.30 -17.32 17.04
CA VAL A 76 3.14 -17.73 18.17
C VAL A 76 2.35 -18.60 19.14
N PHE A 77 1.07 -18.31 19.37
CA PHE A 77 0.21 -19.14 20.22
C PHE A 77 0.06 -20.58 19.68
N VAL A 78 -0.29 -20.73 18.39
CA VAL A 78 -0.42 -22.04 17.75
C VAL A 78 0.93 -22.77 17.68
N GLN A 79 2.01 -22.07 17.34
CA GLN A 79 3.36 -22.64 17.28
C GLN A 79 3.87 -23.08 18.67
N GLY A 80 3.55 -22.32 19.71
CA GLY A 80 3.86 -22.65 21.09
C GLY A 80 3.12 -23.90 21.58
N LEU A 81 1.83 -24.04 21.23
CA LEU A 81 1.05 -25.25 21.52
C LEU A 81 1.57 -26.49 20.76
N ALA A 82 2.12 -26.30 19.56
CA ALA A 82 2.71 -27.40 18.78
C ALA A 82 4.09 -27.83 19.29
N ASN A 83 4.85 -26.94 19.95
CA ASN A 83 6.21 -27.19 20.45
C ASN A 83 6.32 -26.84 21.95
N LEU A 84 5.50 -27.51 22.77
CA LEU A 84 5.37 -27.23 24.20
C LEU A 84 6.69 -27.37 24.98
N ASP A 85 7.52 -28.36 24.64
CA ASP A 85 8.82 -28.62 25.31
C ASP A 85 9.77 -27.41 25.24
N GLN A 86 9.70 -26.64 24.15
CA GLN A 86 10.54 -25.45 23.95
C GLN A 86 9.91 -24.23 24.63
N LEU A 87 8.58 -24.10 24.63
CA LEU A 87 7.87 -23.01 25.31
C LEU A 87 8.01 -23.08 26.84
N GLU A 88 8.02 -24.29 27.40
CA GLU A 88 8.22 -24.56 28.83
C GLU A 88 9.60 -24.11 29.33
N LEU A 89 10.62 -24.14 28.46
CA LEU A 89 11.96 -23.64 28.74
C LEU A 89 12.04 -22.11 28.77
N TRP A 90 11.32 -21.42 27.86
CA TRP A 90 11.32 -19.96 27.75
C TRP A 90 10.35 -19.27 28.73
N LEU A 91 9.26 -19.93 29.13
CA LEU A 91 8.23 -19.39 30.01
C LEU A 91 7.88 -20.40 31.13
N PRO A 92 8.74 -20.55 32.16
CA PRO A 92 8.60 -21.57 33.21
C PRO A 92 7.35 -21.40 34.10
N PHE A 93 6.59 -20.31 33.99
CA PHE A 93 5.32 -20.15 34.70
C PHE A 93 4.18 -21.02 34.11
N LEU A 94 4.31 -21.47 32.86
CA LEU A 94 3.33 -22.38 32.22
C LEU A 94 3.36 -23.80 32.80
N LYS A 95 4.49 -24.23 33.40
CA LYS A 95 4.60 -25.51 34.14
C LYS A 95 3.54 -25.67 35.21
N SER A 96 3.20 -24.57 35.88
CA SER A 96 2.23 -24.59 36.98
C SER A 96 0.77 -24.70 36.51
N VAL A 97 0.48 -24.43 35.25
CA VAL A 97 -0.88 -24.44 34.68
C VAL A 97 -1.19 -25.78 34.00
N LEU A 98 -0.16 -26.52 33.54
CA LEU A 98 -0.31 -27.80 32.85
C LEU A 98 -0.20 -29.04 33.77
N SER A 99 0.04 -28.84 35.07
CA SER A 99 0.15 -29.91 36.09
C SER A 99 -1.18 -30.31 36.69
#